data_AF-A0A9X3HUZ9-F1
#
_entry.id   AF-A0A9X3HUZ9-F1
#
_cell.length_a   1.000
_cell.length_b   1.000
_cell.length_c   1.000
_cell.angle_alpha   90.00
_cell.angle_beta   90.00
_cell.angle_gamma   90.00
#
_symmetry.space_group_name_H-M   'P 1'
#
loop_
_entity.id
_entity.type
_entity.pdbx_description
1 polymer ?
#
loop_
_entity_poly.entity_id
_entity_poly.type
_entity_poly.pdbx_seq_one_letter_code
_entity_poly.pdbx_strand_id
1 'polypeptide(L)'
;MFKEKFSYQYVPILSLSPAEMNAIEELPEKDKNLILPFIPLKGWVGSQLLDNSVPRIEKAIGKERLWIADIDEDFLEGRLDSEGNYPREVFHQVAELLSPDEGYDNWFNFVRKHQNVIPVAQLTNLGQLTTQLEKLYSLGRGVAFRFNTIHIQSSLHTRVATTLKLLGYSDVFFIFDYEQVTKQHMQFCSKMGEELRKVNLLLPSV
;
A
#
# COMPACT_ATOMS: atom_id res chain seq x y z
N MET A 1 12.16 -0.48 -11.07
CA MET A 1 12.35 0.58 -10.08
C MET A 1 13.09 0.08 -8.83
N PHE A 2 12.48 -0.79 -8.02
CA PHE A 2 13.04 -1.32 -6.77
C PHE A 2 14.29 -2.17 -7.00
N LYS A 3 14.27 -3.01 -8.05
CA LYS A 3 15.36 -3.95 -8.35
C LYS A 3 16.67 -3.27 -8.78
N GLU A 4 16.59 -2.11 -9.43
CA GLU A 4 17.75 -1.48 -10.08
C GLU A 4 18.39 -0.39 -9.23
N LYS A 5 17.59 0.37 -8.46
CA LYS A 5 18.11 1.49 -7.66
C LYS A 5 17.09 1.94 -6.60
N PHE A 6 17.16 1.35 -5.41
CA PHE A 6 16.44 1.89 -4.24
C PHE A 6 17.27 3.01 -3.58
N SER A 7 16.85 4.26 -3.75
CA SER A 7 17.58 5.44 -3.24
C SER A 7 17.02 6.00 -1.93
N TYR A 8 15.96 5.42 -1.40
CA TYR A 8 15.32 5.87 -0.17
C TYR A 8 15.96 5.21 1.05
N GLN A 9 16.05 5.94 2.15
CA GLN A 9 16.58 5.46 3.42
C GLN A 9 15.49 4.98 4.36
N TYR A 10 14.25 5.43 4.15
CA TYR A 10 13.14 5.14 5.05
C TYR A 10 11.79 5.14 4.31
N VAL A 11 10.88 4.28 4.75
CA VAL A 11 9.52 4.14 4.21
C VAL A 11 8.52 4.35 5.35
N PRO A 12 8.19 5.61 5.71
CA PRO A 12 7.22 5.87 6.75
C PRO A 12 5.82 5.49 6.30
N ILE A 13 5.11 4.67 7.09
CA ILE A 13 3.65 4.50 6.98
C ILE A 13 3.01 5.71 7.67
N LEU A 14 2.30 6.51 6.88
CA LEU A 14 1.76 7.80 7.29
C LEU A 14 0.26 7.78 7.06
N SER A 15 -0.52 8.07 8.09
CA SER A 15 -1.96 8.22 7.90
C SER A 15 -2.26 9.52 7.15
N LEU A 16 -3.32 9.50 6.34
CA LEU A 16 -3.81 10.71 5.70
C LEU A 16 -4.57 11.58 6.71
N SER A 17 -3.80 12.32 7.53
CA SER A 17 -4.30 13.18 8.62
C SER A 17 -3.69 14.58 8.56
N PRO A 18 -4.33 15.63 9.14
CA PRO A 18 -3.74 16.96 9.25
C PRO A 18 -2.38 16.98 9.94
N ALA A 19 -2.22 16.22 11.01
CA ALA A 19 -0.98 16.20 11.78
C ALA A 19 0.19 15.67 10.95
N GLU A 20 0.04 14.51 10.30
CA GLU A 20 1.13 13.92 9.51
C GLU A 20 1.38 14.66 8.21
N MET A 21 0.33 15.09 7.51
CA MET A 21 0.50 15.84 6.28
C MET A 21 1.18 17.19 6.53
N ASN A 22 0.89 17.87 7.65
CA ASN A 22 1.61 19.08 8.04
C ASN A 22 3.05 18.77 8.45
N ALA A 23 3.27 17.71 9.25
CA ALA A 23 4.61 17.34 9.69
C ALA A 23 5.55 17.05 8.51
N ILE A 24 5.09 16.33 7.47
CA ILE A 24 5.90 16.09 6.27
C ILE A 24 6.09 17.37 5.46
N GLU A 25 5.06 18.21 5.35
CA GLU A 25 5.14 19.47 4.60
C GLU A 25 6.25 20.39 5.13
N GLU A 26 6.43 20.41 6.45
CA GLU A 26 7.50 21.16 7.15
C GLU A 26 8.90 20.52 7.05
N LEU A 27 9.03 19.29 6.54
CA LEU A 27 10.35 18.68 6.35
C LEU A 27 11.17 19.44 5.30
N PRO A 28 12.49 19.65 5.52
CA PRO A 28 13.37 20.17 4.49
C PRO A 28 13.36 19.28 3.24
N GLU A 29 13.45 19.89 2.05
CA GLU A 29 13.39 19.16 0.77
C GLU A 29 14.46 18.07 0.64
N LYS A 30 15.65 18.29 1.24
CA LYS A 30 16.72 17.29 1.28
C LYS A 30 16.30 16.01 2.02
N ASP A 31 15.46 16.13 3.05
CA ASP A 31 15.04 15.02 3.90
C ASP A 31 13.84 14.31 3.26
N LYS A 32 12.91 15.07 2.63
CA LYS A 32 11.84 14.51 1.80
C LYS A 32 12.37 13.62 0.67
N ASN A 33 13.54 13.94 0.11
CA ASN A 33 14.18 13.13 -0.93
C ASN A 33 14.73 11.79 -0.43
N LEU A 34 14.86 11.59 0.88
CA LEU A 34 15.35 10.36 1.49
C LEU A 34 14.23 9.40 1.89
N ILE A 35 12.96 9.83 1.82
CA ILE A 35 11.82 9.02 2.25
C ILE A 35 10.96 8.60 1.05
N LEU A 36 10.41 7.39 1.12
CA LEU A 36 9.34 6.92 0.25
C LEU A 36 8.08 6.76 1.10
N PRO A 37 7.21 7.77 1.17
CA PRO A 37 5.99 7.69 1.98
C PRO A 37 5.11 6.53 1.55
N PHE A 38 4.59 5.78 2.52
CA PHE A 38 3.50 4.82 2.34
C PHE A 38 2.24 5.43 2.96
N ILE A 39 1.19 5.63 2.16
CA ILE A 39 -0.02 6.33 2.61
C ILE A 39 -1.25 5.49 2.26
N PRO A 40 -1.93 4.90 3.26
CA PRO A 40 -3.27 4.34 3.07
C PRO A 40 -4.26 5.45 2.73
N LEU A 41 -4.90 5.33 1.58
CA LEU A 41 -5.88 6.27 1.08
C LEU A 41 -7.20 6.13 1.81
N LYS A 42 -7.66 7.26 2.34
CA LYS A 42 -9.01 7.48 2.87
C LYS A 42 -9.51 8.84 2.42
N GLY A 43 -10.75 9.17 2.77
CA GLY A 43 -11.26 10.52 2.61
C GLY A 43 -10.49 11.54 3.45
N TRP A 44 -10.02 12.63 2.82
CA TRP A 44 -9.51 13.78 3.56
C TRP A 44 -10.57 14.36 4.50
N VAL A 45 -10.15 14.98 5.60
CA VAL A 45 -11.02 15.52 6.66
C VAL A 45 -12.14 16.37 6.06
N GLY A 46 -13.39 15.96 6.30
CA GLY A 46 -14.59 16.65 5.81
C GLY A 46 -14.87 16.53 4.31
N SER A 47 -13.99 15.91 3.52
CA SER A 47 -14.16 15.74 2.07
C SER A 47 -15.26 14.75 1.74
N GLN A 48 -16.09 15.06 0.75
CA GLN A 48 -17.05 14.10 0.19
C GLN A 48 -16.44 13.21 -0.90
N LEU A 49 -15.25 13.56 -1.42
CA LEU A 49 -14.61 12.87 -2.52
C LEU A 49 -13.19 12.42 -2.16
N LEU A 50 -12.83 11.21 -2.58
CA LEU A 50 -11.50 10.64 -2.43
C LEU A 50 -10.46 11.37 -3.28
N ASP A 51 -10.87 11.93 -4.42
CA ASP A 51 -10.00 12.67 -5.33
C ASP A 51 -9.30 13.87 -4.66
N ASN A 52 -9.86 14.40 -3.56
CA ASN A 52 -9.23 15.48 -2.79
C ASN A 52 -8.04 15.02 -1.93
N SER A 53 -7.87 13.71 -1.76
CA SER A 53 -6.79 13.13 -0.95
C SER A 53 -5.44 13.22 -1.65
N VAL A 54 -5.37 12.94 -2.96
CA VAL A 54 -4.10 12.97 -3.71
C VAL A 54 -3.50 14.39 -3.79
N PRO A 55 -4.26 15.45 -4.14
CA PRO A 55 -3.73 16.82 -4.10
C PRO A 55 -3.21 17.23 -2.72
N ARG A 56 -3.81 16.74 -1.63
CA ARG A 56 -3.31 17.01 -0.27
C ARG A 56 -1.97 16.34 -0.01
N ILE A 57 -1.82 15.09 -0.45
CA ILE A 57 -0.57 14.33 -0.37
C ILE A 57 0.51 15.03 -1.20
N GLU A 58 0.22 15.34 -2.46
CA GLU A 58 1.14 16.04 -3.36
C GLU A 58 1.58 17.41 -2.82
N LYS A 59 0.70 18.13 -2.12
CA LYS A 59 1.05 19.38 -1.42
C LYS A 59 2.05 19.13 -0.29
N ALA A 60 1.89 18.06 0.48
CA ALA A 60 2.77 17.75 1.61
C ALA A 60 4.15 17.24 1.14
N ILE A 61 4.14 16.25 0.24
CA ILE A 61 5.36 15.53 -0.15
C ILE A 61 6.04 16.16 -1.37
N GLY A 62 5.32 16.93 -2.18
CA GLY A 62 5.78 17.47 -3.47
C GLY A 62 5.33 16.62 -4.66
N LYS A 63 4.85 17.28 -5.72
CA LYS A 63 4.23 16.65 -6.89
C LYS A 63 5.10 15.64 -7.65
N GLU A 64 6.41 15.87 -7.67
CA GLU A 64 7.37 15.05 -8.44
C GLU A 64 7.88 13.84 -7.65
N ARG A 65 7.48 13.67 -6.39
CA ARG A 65 7.99 12.58 -5.54
C ARG A 65 7.12 11.34 -5.65
N LEU A 66 7.77 10.18 -5.73
CA LEU A 66 7.11 8.90 -5.62
C LEU A 66 6.59 8.66 -4.20
N TRP A 67 5.46 7.97 -4.12
CA TRP A 67 4.92 7.45 -2.87
C TRP A 67 4.14 6.16 -3.13
N ILE A 68 4.03 5.33 -2.11
CA ILE A 68 3.28 4.08 -2.14
C ILE A 68 1.86 4.37 -1.68
N ALA A 69 0.89 4.07 -2.55
CA ALA A 69 -0.52 4.20 -2.23
C ALA A 69 -1.12 2.84 -1.89
N ASP A 70 -1.79 2.76 -0.75
CA ASP A 70 -2.64 1.66 -0.34
C ASP A 70 -4.07 2.17 -0.16
N ILE A 71 -5.01 1.28 0.16
CA ILE A 71 -6.37 1.65 0.55
C ILE A 71 -6.51 1.43 2.06
N ASP A 72 -7.03 2.44 2.78
CA ASP A 72 -7.32 2.33 4.21
C ASP A 72 -8.64 1.56 4.40
N GLU A 73 -8.58 0.22 4.44
CA GLU A 73 -9.77 -0.63 4.60
C GLU A 73 -10.53 -0.36 5.91
N ASP A 74 -9.78 -0.05 6.98
CA ASP A 74 -10.31 0.29 8.30
C ASP A 74 -11.15 1.58 8.27
N PHE A 75 -10.98 2.42 7.24
CA PHE A 75 -11.76 3.64 7.07
C PHE A 75 -13.27 3.38 6.96
N LEU A 76 -13.66 2.19 6.50
CA LEU A 76 -15.05 1.76 6.32
C LEU A 76 -15.68 1.16 7.58
N GLU A 77 -14.87 0.83 8.59
CA GLU A 77 -15.37 0.20 9.81
C GLU A 77 -16.40 1.07 10.54
N GLY A 78 -17.56 0.49 10.84
CA GLY A 78 -18.65 1.18 11.53
C GLY A 78 -19.21 2.39 10.79
N ARG A 79 -18.99 2.51 9.48
CA ARG A 79 -19.49 3.63 8.65
C ARG A 79 -20.82 3.38 7.98
N LEU A 80 -21.32 2.14 8.01
CA LEU A 80 -22.66 1.82 7.54
C LEU A 80 -23.69 2.40 8.50
N ASP A 81 -24.74 2.99 7.94
CA ASP A 81 -25.92 3.40 8.70
C ASP A 81 -26.80 2.20 9.08
N SER A 82 -27.93 2.46 9.75
CA SER A 82 -28.87 1.42 10.16
C SER A 82 -29.51 0.65 8.99
N GLU A 83 -29.43 1.19 7.78
CA GLU A 83 -29.97 0.59 6.55
C GLU A 83 -28.89 -0.15 5.76
N GLY A 84 -27.64 -0.14 6.24
CA GLY A 84 -26.52 -0.80 5.58
C GLY A 84 -25.94 0.01 4.40
N ASN A 85 -26.17 1.32 4.35
CA ASN A 85 -25.64 2.22 3.33
C ASN A 85 -24.51 3.09 3.89
N TYR A 86 -23.63 3.58 3.01
CA TYR A 86 -22.68 4.60 3.42
C TYR A 86 -23.30 6.00 3.35
N PRO A 87 -23.28 6.79 4.43
CA PRO A 87 -23.92 8.11 4.45
C PRO A 87 -23.12 9.19 3.69
N ARG A 88 -21.91 8.89 3.22
CA ARG A 88 -21.03 9.81 2.50
C ARG A 88 -20.41 9.11 1.29
N GLU A 89 -20.38 9.83 0.18
CA GLU A 89 -19.84 9.36 -1.10
C GLU A 89 -18.41 8.83 -0.99
N VAL A 90 -17.56 9.47 -0.18
CA VAL A 90 -16.17 9.04 -0.01
C VAL A 90 -16.02 7.61 0.54
N PHE A 91 -16.98 7.13 1.34
CA PHE A 91 -16.97 5.76 1.82
C PHE A 91 -17.37 4.78 0.71
N HIS A 92 -18.37 5.14 -0.12
CA HIS A 92 -18.71 4.37 -1.32
C HIS A 92 -17.51 4.24 -2.25
N GLN A 93 -16.81 5.35 -2.53
CA GLN A 93 -15.62 5.35 -3.38
C GLN A 93 -14.52 4.45 -2.83
N VAL A 94 -14.23 4.48 -1.52
CA VAL A 94 -13.24 3.58 -0.91
C VAL A 94 -13.67 2.12 -1.01
N ALA A 95 -14.96 1.81 -0.81
CA ALA A 95 -15.49 0.46 -0.98
C ALA A 95 -15.41 -0.03 -2.43
N GLU A 96 -15.66 0.84 -3.41
CA GLU A 96 -15.51 0.52 -4.83
C GLU A 96 -14.05 0.20 -5.21
N LEU A 97 -13.08 0.92 -4.64
CA LEU A 97 -11.66 0.62 -4.85
C LEU A 97 -11.25 -0.74 -4.25
N LEU A 98 -11.89 -1.17 -3.17
CA LEU A 98 -11.68 -2.48 -2.54
C LEU A 98 -12.38 -3.63 -3.27
N SER A 99 -13.24 -3.34 -4.26
CA SER A 99 -13.91 -4.40 -5.02
C SER A 99 -12.86 -5.26 -5.75
N PRO A 100 -12.90 -6.60 -5.57
CA PRO A 100 -11.95 -7.50 -6.22
C PRO A 100 -12.25 -7.72 -7.71
N ASP A 101 -13.35 -7.17 -8.23
CA ASP A 101 -13.82 -7.42 -9.59
C ASP A 101 -12.75 -7.13 -10.65
N GLU A 102 -12.63 -8.05 -11.60
CA GLU A 102 -11.68 -8.01 -12.72
C GLU A 102 -10.23 -7.70 -12.29
N GLY A 103 -9.75 -8.24 -11.18
CA GLY A 103 -8.39 -7.95 -10.71
C GLY A 103 -8.26 -6.56 -10.07
N TYR A 104 -9.30 -6.12 -9.35
CA TYR A 104 -9.37 -4.80 -8.72
C TYR A 104 -9.30 -3.65 -9.74
N ASP A 105 -10.16 -3.69 -10.77
CA ASP A 105 -10.09 -2.73 -11.88
C ASP A 105 -10.30 -1.27 -11.43
N ASN A 106 -11.17 -1.04 -10.44
CA ASN A 106 -11.40 0.28 -9.87
C ASN A 106 -10.11 0.85 -9.25
N TRP A 107 -9.38 0.02 -8.49
CA TRP A 107 -8.09 0.40 -7.92
C TRP A 107 -7.06 0.71 -9.02
N PHE A 108 -6.91 -0.17 -10.01
CA PHE A 108 -6.03 0.06 -11.16
C PHE A 108 -6.35 1.37 -11.89
N ASN A 109 -7.63 1.62 -12.16
CA ASN A 109 -8.10 2.83 -12.85
C ASN A 109 -7.91 4.10 -12.02
N PHE A 110 -7.91 3.99 -10.70
CA PHE A 110 -7.56 5.10 -9.82
C PHE A 110 -6.06 5.40 -9.91
N VAL A 111 -5.18 4.42 -9.63
CA VAL A 111 -3.72 4.66 -9.59
C VAL A 111 -3.12 5.01 -10.95
N ARG A 112 -3.68 4.52 -12.07
CA ARG A 112 -3.16 4.84 -13.41
C ARG A 112 -3.20 6.34 -13.71
N LYS A 113 -4.14 7.08 -13.10
CA LYS A 113 -4.31 8.54 -13.27
C LYS A 113 -3.17 9.35 -12.64
N HIS A 114 -2.41 8.75 -11.72
CA HIS A 114 -1.39 9.45 -10.93
C HIS A 114 0.00 8.86 -11.21
N GLN A 115 0.83 9.55 -11.99
CA GLN A 115 2.10 8.99 -12.49
C GLN A 115 3.11 8.63 -11.39
N ASN A 116 3.12 9.37 -10.29
CA ASN A 116 4.08 9.20 -9.21
C ASN A 116 3.60 8.27 -8.08
N VAL A 117 2.56 7.48 -8.34
CA VAL A 117 2.01 6.51 -7.39
C VAL A 117 2.51 5.11 -7.70
N ILE A 118 3.06 4.46 -6.67
CA ILE A 118 3.37 3.03 -6.66
C ILE A 118 2.18 2.31 -6.00
N PRO A 119 1.48 1.40 -6.70
CA PRO A 119 0.31 0.73 -6.15
C PRO A 119 0.68 -0.38 -5.18
N VAL A 120 -0.10 -0.53 -4.12
CA VAL A 120 -0.14 -1.74 -3.29
C VAL A 120 -1.13 -2.74 -3.89
N ALA A 121 -0.71 -4.00 -4.02
CA ALA A 121 -1.59 -5.08 -4.41
C ALA A 121 -2.51 -5.50 -3.24
N GLN A 122 -3.80 -5.59 -3.52
CA GLN A 122 -4.84 -6.00 -2.58
C GLN A 122 -4.83 -7.53 -2.41
N LEU A 123 -4.86 -7.98 -1.16
CA LEU A 123 -4.62 -9.39 -0.79
C LEU A 123 -5.87 -10.14 -0.31
N THR A 124 -7.00 -9.45 -0.19
CA THR A 124 -8.26 -10.00 0.33
C THR A 124 -8.81 -11.13 -0.53
N ASN A 125 -8.72 -11.02 -1.87
CA ASN A 125 -9.14 -12.05 -2.82
C ASN A 125 -7.98 -12.52 -3.71
N LEU A 126 -7.33 -13.62 -3.30
CA LEU A 126 -6.19 -14.17 -4.04
C LEU A 126 -6.56 -14.81 -5.38
N GLY A 127 -7.84 -15.12 -5.61
CA GLY A 127 -8.30 -15.57 -6.93
C GLY A 127 -8.08 -14.51 -8.02
N GLN A 128 -7.97 -13.24 -7.61
CA GLN A 128 -7.78 -12.09 -8.49
C GLN A 128 -6.31 -11.63 -8.57
N LEU A 129 -5.41 -12.30 -7.85
CA LEU A 129 -4.02 -11.85 -7.72
C LEU A 129 -3.30 -11.79 -9.07
N THR A 130 -3.41 -12.82 -9.91
CA THR A 130 -2.72 -12.84 -11.22
C THR A 130 -3.18 -11.68 -12.12
N THR A 131 -4.50 -11.53 -12.31
CA THR A 131 -5.08 -10.45 -13.11
C THR A 131 -4.70 -9.07 -12.58
N GLN A 132 -4.76 -8.89 -11.26
CA GLN A 132 -4.33 -7.65 -10.62
C GLN A 132 -2.84 -7.37 -10.88
N LEU A 133 -1.96 -8.37 -10.73
CA LEU A 133 -0.53 -8.18 -10.96
C LEU A 133 -0.22 -7.82 -12.40
N GLU A 134 -0.86 -8.44 -13.38
CA GLU A 134 -0.73 -8.07 -14.79
C GLU A 134 -1.07 -6.58 -15.02
N LYS A 135 -2.19 -6.11 -14.47
CA LYS A 135 -2.61 -4.71 -14.53
C LYS A 135 -1.62 -3.78 -13.84
N LEU A 136 -1.24 -4.07 -12.60
CA LEU A 136 -0.35 -3.18 -11.84
C LEU A 136 1.07 -3.13 -12.44
N TYR A 137 1.60 -4.26 -12.92
CA TYR A 137 2.89 -4.30 -13.60
C TYR A 137 2.91 -3.54 -14.92
N SER A 138 1.79 -3.50 -15.66
CA SER A 138 1.71 -2.74 -16.91
C SER A 138 1.89 -1.23 -16.73
N LEU A 139 1.83 -0.72 -15.48
CA LEU A 139 2.11 0.68 -15.15
C LEU A 139 3.61 1.02 -15.19
N GLY A 140 4.50 0.02 -15.06
CA GLY A 140 5.95 0.20 -15.14
C GLY A 140 6.60 0.91 -13.95
N ARG A 141 5.96 0.89 -12.78
CA ARG A 141 6.38 1.66 -11.58
C ARG A 141 6.71 0.78 -10.37
N GLY A 142 6.78 -0.53 -10.59
CA GLY A 142 6.83 -1.55 -9.54
C GLY A 142 5.50 -1.74 -8.81
N VAL A 143 5.45 -2.75 -7.94
CA VAL A 143 4.25 -3.10 -7.14
C VAL A 143 4.65 -3.34 -5.68
N ALA A 144 3.98 -2.66 -4.76
CA ALA A 144 4.18 -2.86 -3.34
C ALA A 144 3.20 -3.90 -2.77
N PHE A 145 3.58 -4.53 -1.65
CA PHE A 145 2.74 -5.47 -0.90
C PHE A 145 2.85 -5.16 0.58
N ARG A 146 1.72 -5.06 1.28
CA ARG A 146 1.67 -4.91 2.74
C ARG A 146 1.12 -6.18 3.37
N PHE A 147 1.92 -6.77 4.25
CA PHE A 147 1.55 -7.95 5.02
C PHE A 147 1.41 -7.55 6.48
N ASN A 148 0.17 -7.53 6.98
CA ASN A 148 -0.09 -7.40 8.41
C ASN A 148 0.25 -8.72 9.14
N THR A 149 0.12 -8.71 10.47
CA THR A 149 0.44 -9.89 11.30
C THR A 149 -0.34 -11.15 10.91
N ILE A 150 -1.60 -11.04 10.49
CA ILE A 150 -2.44 -12.15 10.03
C ILE A 150 -1.90 -12.73 8.72
N HIS A 151 -1.54 -11.89 7.76
CA HIS A 151 -0.94 -12.32 6.50
C HIS A 151 0.40 -13.03 6.72
N ILE A 152 1.18 -12.56 7.68
CA ILE A 152 2.50 -13.14 8.01
C ILE A 152 2.31 -14.51 8.64
N GLN A 153 1.43 -14.64 9.64
CA GLN A 153 1.15 -15.90 10.33
C GLN A 153 0.58 -16.98 9.40
N SER A 154 -0.26 -16.57 8.45
CA SER A 154 -0.85 -17.48 7.44
C SER A 154 0.10 -17.81 6.27
N SER A 155 1.35 -17.33 6.30
CA SER A 155 2.36 -17.52 5.23
C SER A 155 1.92 -16.97 3.86
N LEU A 156 1.01 -15.98 3.85
CA LEU A 156 0.48 -15.41 2.61
C LEU A 156 1.57 -14.80 1.73
N HIS A 157 2.54 -14.11 2.35
CA HIS A 157 3.71 -13.54 1.68
C HIS A 157 4.51 -14.57 0.87
N THR A 158 4.59 -15.83 1.32
CA THR A 158 5.29 -16.92 0.59
C THR A 158 4.49 -17.35 -0.65
N ARG A 159 3.15 -17.38 -0.55
CA ARG A 159 2.27 -17.66 -1.69
C ARG A 159 2.38 -16.56 -2.75
N VAL A 160 2.34 -15.29 -2.33
CA VAL A 160 2.56 -14.14 -3.21
C VAL A 160 3.92 -14.21 -3.88
N ALA A 161 5.00 -14.47 -3.13
CA ALA A 161 6.34 -14.62 -3.68
C ALA A 161 6.44 -15.74 -4.72
N THR A 162 5.75 -16.86 -4.48
CA THR A 162 5.68 -17.98 -5.44
C THR A 162 4.96 -17.57 -6.72
N THR A 163 3.82 -16.88 -6.62
CA THR A 163 3.09 -16.36 -7.78
C THR A 163 3.95 -15.39 -8.60
N LEU A 164 4.61 -14.42 -7.94
CA LEU A 164 5.50 -13.48 -8.60
C LEU A 164 6.64 -14.19 -9.35
N LYS A 165 7.26 -15.20 -8.72
CA LYS A 165 8.30 -16.01 -9.35
C LYS A 165 7.80 -16.72 -10.60
N LEU A 166 6.61 -17.32 -10.54
CA LEU A 166 6.00 -18.01 -11.69
C LEU A 166 5.69 -17.05 -12.85
N LEU A 167 5.29 -15.82 -12.53
CA LEU A 167 5.02 -14.77 -13.52
C LEU A 167 6.29 -14.05 -14.02
N GLY A 168 7.46 -14.31 -13.42
CA GLY A 168 8.72 -13.62 -13.77
C GLY A 168 8.78 -12.16 -13.29
N TYR A 169 7.90 -11.79 -12.36
CA TYR A 169 7.75 -10.46 -11.80
C TYR A 169 8.73 -10.26 -10.65
N SER A 170 9.56 -9.20 -10.75
CA SER A 170 10.66 -8.97 -9.79
C SER A 170 10.84 -7.51 -9.35
N ASP A 171 10.01 -6.59 -9.85
CA ASP A 171 10.05 -5.18 -9.45
C ASP A 171 9.02 -4.92 -8.35
N VAL A 172 9.25 -5.52 -7.18
CA VAL A 172 8.31 -5.51 -6.05
C VAL A 172 8.94 -4.92 -4.79
N PHE A 173 8.08 -4.47 -3.88
CA PHE A 173 8.49 -3.99 -2.57
C PHE A 173 7.61 -4.60 -1.47
N PHE A 174 8.20 -5.37 -0.56
CA PHE A 174 7.48 -6.08 0.49
C PHE A 174 7.58 -5.34 1.81
N ILE A 175 6.43 -5.01 2.41
CA ILE A 175 6.30 -4.37 3.70
C ILE A 175 5.70 -5.38 4.67
N PHE A 176 6.46 -5.73 5.70
CA PHE A 176 5.99 -6.55 6.81
C PHE A 176 5.58 -5.62 7.94
N ASP A 177 4.27 -5.38 8.05
CA ASP A 177 3.69 -4.47 9.01
C ASP A 177 3.25 -5.23 10.27
N TYR A 178 3.97 -5.00 11.35
CA TYR A 178 3.67 -5.58 12.67
C TYR A 178 2.86 -4.62 13.54
N GLU A 179 2.47 -3.45 13.02
CA GLU A 179 1.77 -2.40 13.73
C GLU A 179 2.41 -2.09 15.09
N GLN A 180 1.74 -2.42 16.20
CA GLN A 180 2.26 -2.24 17.54
C GLN A 180 3.04 -3.47 18.01
N VAL A 181 4.37 -3.31 18.10
CA VAL A 181 5.26 -4.30 18.70
C VAL A 181 5.09 -4.31 20.22
N THR A 182 4.23 -5.19 20.73
CA THR A 182 4.09 -5.46 22.17
C THR A 182 5.16 -6.45 22.68
N LYS A 183 5.25 -6.70 23.99
CA LYS A 183 6.18 -7.71 24.57
C LYS A 183 5.99 -9.12 23.96
N GLN A 184 4.79 -9.45 23.49
CA GLN A 184 4.52 -10.71 22.79
C GLN A 184 5.19 -10.74 21.41
N HIS A 185 5.38 -9.59 20.76
CA HIS A 185 6.06 -9.45 19.46
C HIS A 185 7.59 -9.51 19.55
N MET A 186 8.20 -9.27 20.72
CA MET A 186 9.66 -9.43 20.89
C MET A 186 10.13 -10.87 20.67
N GLN A 187 9.25 -11.86 20.84
CA GLN A 187 9.51 -13.26 20.49
C GLN A 187 9.45 -13.53 18.99
N PHE A 188 8.93 -12.58 18.20
CA PHE A 188 8.79 -12.69 16.75
C PHE A 188 9.99 -12.16 15.97
N CYS A 189 10.90 -11.36 16.55
CA CYS A 189 12.05 -10.81 15.83
C CYS A 189 12.89 -11.89 15.10
N SER A 190 13.09 -13.05 15.74
CA SER A 190 13.75 -14.20 15.11
C SER A 190 12.91 -14.79 13.96
N LYS A 191 11.60 -14.88 14.14
CA LYS A 191 10.63 -15.34 13.13
C LYS A 191 10.55 -14.38 11.94
N MET A 192 10.69 -13.07 12.14
CA MET A 192 10.76 -12.08 11.03
C MET A 192 11.90 -12.42 10.07
N GLY A 193 13.09 -12.68 10.62
CA GLY A 193 14.25 -13.06 9.82
C GLY A 193 14.08 -14.40 9.11
N GLU A 194 13.23 -15.30 9.61
CA GLU A 194 12.87 -16.54 8.91
C GLU A 194 11.90 -16.30 7.74
N GLU A 195 10.84 -15.50 7.95
CA GLU A 195 9.89 -15.17 6.87
C GLU A 195 10.57 -14.39 5.73
N LEU A 196 11.46 -13.45 6.06
CA LEU A 196 12.29 -12.76 5.06
C LEU A 196 13.19 -13.72 4.28
N ARG A 197 13.81 -14.69 4.95
CA ARG A 197 14.63 -15.72 4.28
C ARG A 197 13.80 -16.56 3.31
N LYS A 198 12.56 -16.93 3.67
CA LYS A 198 11.67 -17.68 2.77
C LYS A 198 11.36 -16.90 1.49
N VAL A 199 11.05 -15.60 1.61
CA VAL A 199 10.82 -14.73 0.44
C VAL A 199 12.09 -14.63 -0.39
N ASN A 200 13.23 -14.34 0.23
CA ASN A 200 14.50 -14.17 -0.48
C ASN A 200 14.95 -15.46 -1.22
N LEU A 201 14.64 -16.65 -0.70
CA LEU A 201 14.88 -17.91 -1.42
C LEU A 201 14.02 -18.06 -2.69
N LEU A 202 12.84 -17.46 -2.71
CA LEU A 202 11.94 -17.48 -3.87
C LEU A 202 12.26 -16.36 -4.86
N LEU A 203 12.60 -15.18 -4.34
CA LEU A 203 12.85 -13.94 -5.07
C LEU A 203 14.18 -13.31 -4.56
N PRO A 204 15.35 -13.70 -5.09
CA PRO A 204 16.67 -13.34 -4.56
C PRO A 204 17.10 -11.86 -4.71
N SER A 205 16.16 -10.96 -4.99
CA SER A 205 16.42 -9.56 -5.33
C SER A 205 15.25 -8.65 -4.93
N VAL A 206 14.48 -9.07 -3.91
CA VAL A 206 13.28 -8.42 -3.39
C VAL A 206 13.47 -8.11 -1.91
#